data_AF-E3ZTJ5-F1
#
_entry.id   AF-E3ZTJ5-F1
#
_cell.length_a   1.000
_cell.length_b   1.000
_cell.length_c   1.000
_cell.angle_alpha   90.00
_cell.angle_beta   90.00
_cell.angle_gamma   90.00
#
_symmetry.space_group_name_H-M   'P 1'
#
loop_
_entity.id
_entity.type
_entity.pdbx_description
1 polymer ?
#
loop_
_entity_poly.entity_id
_entity_poly.type
_entity_poly.pdbx_seq_one_letter_code
_entity_poly.pdbx_strand_id
1 'polypeptide(L)' 'MKIAKENGVTKEEIVALITHLAFYTGWPKAWSAFNLAKEIFDNDED' A
#
# COMPACT_ATOMS: atom_id res chain seq x y z
N MET A 1 3.13 -4.53 5.39
CA MET A 1 3.20 -3.06 5.20
C MET A 1 3.77 -2.34 6.43
N LYS A 2 3.41 -2.69 7.68
CA LYS A 2 4.05 -2.11 8.89
C LYS A 2 5.59 -2.19 8.89
N ILE A 3 6.15 -3.38 8.65
CA ILE A 3 7.60 -3.58 8.50
C ILE A 3 8.18 -2.71 7.36
N ALA A 4 7.46 -2.55 6.24
CA ALA A 4 7.94 -1.73 5.13
C ALA A 4 8.05 -0.24 5.54
N LYS A 5 7.04 0.27 6.25
CA LYS A 5 7.02 1.63 6.80
C LYS A 5 8.14 1.85 7.84
N GLU A 6 8.36 0.90 8.75
CA GLU A 6 9.46 0.93 9.73
C GLU A 6 10.85 0.97 9.05
N ASN A 7 10.97 0.40 7.85
CA ASN A 7 12.17 0.45 7.03
C ASN A 7 12.22 1.65 6.07
N GLY A 8 11.34 2.64 6.24
CA GLY A 8 11.36 3.89 5.49
C GLY A 8 10.67 3.87 4.12
N VAL A 9 9.93 2.80 3.79
CA VAL A 9 9.12 2.77 2.56
C VAL A 9 7.96 3.77 2.68
N THR A 10 7.85 4.64 1.69
CA THR A 10 6.87 5.74 1.63
C THR A 10 5.47 5.27 1.22
N LYS A 11 4.47 6.12 1.47
CA LYS A 11 3.07 5.89 1.03
C LYS A 11 3.01 5.77 -0.49
N GLU A 12 3.73 6.64 -1.19
CA GLU A 12 3.80 6.71 -2.65
C GLU A 12 4.39 5.42 -3.26
N GLU A 13 5.47 4.90 -2.67
CA GLU A 13 6.09 3.65 -3.11
C GLU A 13 5.15 2.45 -2.93
N ILE A 14 4.42 2.36 -1.81
CA ILE A 14 3.41 1.31 -1.61
C ILE A 14 2.27 1.43 -2.62
N VAL A 15 1.77 2.64 -2.88
CA VAL A 15 0.72 2.87 -3.89
C VAL A 15 1.20 2.45 -5.27
N ALA A 16 2.44 2.80 -5.64
CA ALA A 16 3.03 2.40 -6.91
C ALA A 16 3.18 0.87 -7.03
N LEU A 17 3.65 0.20 -5.97
CA LEU A 17 3.80 -1.26 -5.94
C LEU A 17 2.46 -1.98 -6.07
N ILE A 18 1.42 -1.55 -5.33
CA ILE A 18 0.08 -2.15 -5.44
C ILE A 18 -0.49 -1.94 -6.85
N THR A 19 -0.33 -0.73 -7.40
CA THR A 19 -0.79 -0.41 -8.77
C THR A 19 -0.07 -1.28 -9.80
N HIS A 20 1.24 -1.48 -9.65
CA HIS A 20 2.02 -2.35 -10.55
C HIS A 20 1.55 -3.81 -10.46
N LEU A 21 1.34 -4.31 -9.24
CA LEU A 21 0.85 -5.68 -9.01
C LEU A 21 -0.58 -5.89 -9.51
N ALA A 22 -1.39 -4.84 -9.65
CA ALA A 22 -2.74 -4.95 -10.22
C ALA A 22 -2.73 -5.49 -11.65
N PHE A 23 -1.70 -5.19 -12.44
CA PHE A 23 -1.53 -5.72 -13.80
C PHE A 23 -1.26 -7.23 -13.82
N TYR A 24 -0.63 -7.76 -12.78
CA TYR A 24 -0.27 -9.19 -12.67
C TYR A 24 -1.29 -10.02 -11.89
N THR A 25 -2.01 -9.38 -10.96
CA THR A 25 -2.86 -10.08 -9.98
C THR A 25 -4.34 -9.71 -10.09
N GLY A 26 -4.67 -8.70 -10.89
CA GLY A 26 -6.01 -8.16 -11.10
C GLY A 26 -6.40 -7.08 -10.09
N TRP A 27 -7.22 -6.14 -10.54
CA TRP A 27 -7.73 -5.03 -9.72
C TRP A 27 -8.49 -5.46 -8.44
N PRO A 28 -9.28 -6.56 -8.40
CA PRO A 28 -9.94 -6.98 -7.16
C PRO A 28 -8.97 -7.26 -6.00
N LYS A 29 -7.80 -7.87 -6.29
CA LYS A 29 -6.78 -8.15 -5.27
C LYS A 29 -6.04 -6.88 -4.84
N ALA A 30 -5.73 -6.01 -5.81
CA ALA A 30 -5.10 -4.72 -5.52
C ALA A 30 -5.98 -3.83 -4.63
N TRP A 31 -7.31 -3.83 -4.83
CA TRP A 31 -8.24 -3.06 -4.01
C TRP A 31 -8.24 -3.47 -2.54
N SER A 32 -8.20 -4.78 -2.27
CA SER A 32 -8.04 -5.30 -0.91
C SER A 32 -6.73 -4.82 -0.25
N ALA A 33 -5.64 -4.73 -1.02
CA ALA A 33 -4.36 -4.21 -0.53
C ALA A 33 -4.39 -2.69 -0.30
N PHE A 34 -5.09 -1.91 -1.14
CA PHE A 34 -5.23 -0.47 -0.96
C PHE A 34 -5.95 -0.09 0.33
N ASN A 35 -7.02 -0.80 0.70
CA ASN A 35 -7.72 -0.55 1.96
C ASN A 35 -6.79 -0.71 3.18
N LEU A 36 -5.98 -1.77 3.18
CA LEU A 36 -4.99 -2.00 4.23
C LEU A 36 -3.87 -0.96 4.22
N ALA A 37 -3.40 -0.56 3.03
CA ALA A 37 -2.41 0.50 2.90
C ALA A 37 -2.94 1.82 3.48
N LYS A 38 -4.20 2.17 3.19
CA LYS A 38 -4.84 3.36 3.75
C LYS A 38 -4.85 3.33 5.28
N GLU A 39 -5.27 2.23 5.91
CA GLU A 39 -5.27 2.09 7.38
C GLU A 39 -3.87 2.25 8.00
N ILE A 40 -2.80 1.81 7.34
CA ILE A 40 -1.44 1.86 7.91
C ILE A 40 -0.78 3.23 7.73
N PHE A 41 -1.14 3.95 6.67
CA PHE A 41 -0.51 5.22 6.30
C PHE A 41 -1.37 6.47 6.60
N ASP A 42 -2.68 6.34 6.88
CA ASP A 42 -3.51 7.46 7.35
C ASP A 42 -3.45 7.64 8.89
N ASN A 43 -3.01 6.63 9.64
CA ASN A 43 -2.86 6.72 11.11
C ASN A 43 -1.68 7.61 11.58
N ASP A 44 -0.99 8.30 10.67
CA ASP A 44 0.15 9.20 10.95
C ASP A 44 -0.16 10.68 10.62
N GLU A 45 -1.42 11.05 10.34
CA GLU A 45 -1.83 12.47 10.17
C GLU A 45 -1.94 13.24 11.51
N ASP A 46 -1.10 12.91 12.50
CA ASP A 46 -0.84 13.75 13.70
C ASP A 46 0.48 14.54 13.52
#